data_AF-A0A7C9A1N0-F1
#
_entry.id   AF-A0A7C9A1N0-F1
#
_cell.length_a   1.000
_cell.length_b   1.000
_cell.length_c   1.000
_cell.angle_alpha   90.00
_cell.angle_beta   90.00
_cell.angle_gamma   90.00
#
_symmetry.space_group_name_H-M   'P 1'
#
loop_
_entity.id
_entity.type
_entity.pdbx_description
1 polymer ?
#
loop_
_entity_poly.entity_id
_entity_poly.type
_entity_poly.pdbx_seq_one_letter_code
_entity_poly.pdbx_strand_id
1 'polypeptide(L)'
;IYVTKYQFRMDTLAYVLYYPQKPLVTTRAMEYLHFRQLPAGINAIVAIACYSGYNQEDSVIMNQSSIDRGFFRSLFFRSYRDEEKKMGTLIKEDFGRPDRS
;
A
#
# COMPACT_ATOMS: atom_id res chain seq x y z
N ILE A 1 -0.15 -7.43 -3.34
CA ILE A 1 -1.12 -7.63 -2.22
C ILE A 1 -0.42 -8.49 -1.17
N TYR A 2 -0.34 -8.05 0.09
CA TYR A 2 0.46 -8.76 1.12
C TYR A 2 -0.26 -9.99 1.70
N VAL A 3 -1.60 -9.97 1.80
CA VAL A 3 -2.44 -11.11 2.18
C VAL A 3 -3.85 -10.93 1.61
N THR A 4 -4.55 -12.00 1.26
CA THR A 4 -5.91 -11.91 0.67
C THR A 4 -6.97 -11.40 1.65
N LYS A 5 -6.84 -11.71 2.94
CA LYS A 5 -7.78 -11.30 4.00
C LYS A 5 -7.46 -9.92 4.60
N TYR A 6 -6.73 -9.05 3.89
CA TYR A 6 -6.30 -7.75 4.41
C TYR A 6 -7.47 -6.86 4.86
N GLN A 7 -8.65 -7.00 4.22
CA GLN A 7 -9.84 -6.21 4.55
C GLN A 7 -10.40 -6.49 5.96
N PHE A 8 -10.15 -7.67 6.51
CA PHE A 8 -10.63 -8.06 7.84
C PHE A 8 -9.56 -7.89 8.93
N ARG A 9 -8.36 -7.41 8.56
CA ARG A 9 -7.24 -7.27 9.48
C ARG A 9 -7.10 -5.81 9.90
N MET A 10 -6.96 -5.59 11.20
CA MET A 10 -6.63 -4.30 11.79
C MET A 10 -5.11 -4.15 11.92
N ASP A 11 -4.39 -4.26 10.78
CA ASP A 11 -2.95 -4.01 10.76
C ASP A 11 -2.68 -2.50 10.96
N THR A 12 -1.60 -2.14 11.66
CA THR A 12 -1.29 -0.72 11.98
C THR A 12 -1.14 0.13 10.72
N LEU A 13 -0.47 -0.41 9.69
CA LEU A 13 -0.26 0.20 8.39
C LEU A 13 -0.38 -0.87 7.31
N ALA A 14 -1.08 -0.56 6.22
CA ALA A 14 -1.12 -1.45 5.05
C ALA A 14 -1.18 -0.67 3.74
N TYR A 15 -0.43 -1.15 2.74
CA TYR A 15 -0.45 -0.65 1.36
C TYR A 15 -0.92 -1.75 0.41
N VAL A 16 -1.90 -1.43 -0.43
CA VAL A 16 -2.49 -2.40 -1.35
C VAL A 16 -2.64 -1.79 -2.74
N LEU A 17 -1.97 -2.35 -3.76
CA LEU A 17 -2.15 -1.95 -5.16
C LEU A 17 -3.56 -2.31 -5.66
N TYR A 18 -4.16 -1.42 -6.44
CA TYR A 18 -5.48 -1.65 -7.06
C TYR A 18 -5.44 -2.78 -8.09
N TYR A 19 -4.46 -2.74 -8.99
CA TYR A 19 -4.38 -3.64 -10.15
C TYR A 19 -3.03 -4.34 -10.25
N PRO A 20 -2.67 -5.22 -9.30
CA PRO A 20 -1.40 -5.94 -9.36
C PRO A 20 -1.41 -6.95 -10.52
N GLN A 21 -0.30 -7.04 -11.25
CA GLN A 21 -0.16 -7.91 -12.41
C GLN A 21 0.93 -8.95 -12.18
N LYS A 22 0.75 -10.15 -12.74
CA LYS A 22 1.79 -11.17 -12.79
C LYS A 22 2.94 -10.66 -13.68
N PRO A 23 4.20 -10.80 -13.26
CA PRO A 23 5.33 -10.39 -14.09
C PRO A 23 5.39 -11.23 -15.36
N LEU A 24 5.75 -10.58 -16.49
CA LEU A 24 5.88 -11.25 -17.78
C LEU A 24 7.03 -12.27 -17.79
N VAL A 25 8.15 -11.92 -17.17
CA VAL A 25 9.31 -12.79 -17.01
C VAL A 25 9.32 -13.32 -15.58
N THR A 26 9.29 -14.64 -15.42
CA THR A 26 9.23 -15.30 -14.10
C THR A 26 10.36 -16.30 -13.92
N THR A 27 10.90 -16.40 -12.71
CA THR A 27 11.85 -17.47 -12.34
C THR A 27 11.11 -18.69 -11.80
N ARG A 28 11.73 -19.88 -11.89
CA ARG A 28 11.12 -21.13 -11.37
C ARG A 28 10.86 -21.07 -9.86
N ALA A 29 11.68 -20.33 -9.11
CA ALA A 29 11.51 -20.16 -7.67
C ALA A 29 10.18 -19.45 -7.31
N MET A 30 9.65 -18.61 -8.20
CA MET A 30 8.42 -17.86 -7.96
C MET A 30 7.17 -18.75 -7.87
N GLU A 31 7.24 -19.95 -8.43
CA GLU A 31 6.16 -20.94 -8.33
C GLU A 31 6.05 -21.48 -6.90
N TYR A 32 7.19 -21.79 -6.27
CA TYR A 32 7.25 -22.23 -4.88
C TYR A 32 6.94 -21.12 -3.87
N LEU A 33 7.23 -19.86 -4.21
CA LEU A 33 6.94 -18.69 -3.37
C LEU A 33 5.50 -18.16 -3.51
N HIS A 34 4.70 -18.77 -4.39
CA HIS A 34 3.35 -18.32 -4.71
C HIS A 34 3.26 -16.84 -5.16
N PHE A 35 4.32 -16.31 -5.78
CA PHE A 35 4.37 -14.91 -6.20
C PHE A 35 3.40 -14.62 -7.35
N ARG A 36 3.02 -15.65 -8.12
CA ARG A 36 2.00 -15.54 -9.17
C ARG A 36 0.60 -15.33 -8.57
N GLN A 37 0.33 -15.87 -7.38
CA GLN A 37 -0.95 -15.70 -6.69
C GLN A 37 -1.05 -14.32 -6.04
N LEU A 38 0.06 -13.80 -5.50
CA LEU A 38 0.11 -12.50 -4.82
C LEU A 38 1.17 -11.58 -5.46
N PRO A 39 0.93 -11.05 -6.67
CA PRO A 39 1.85 -10.12 -7.30
C PRO A 39 1.97 -8.80 -6.52
N ALA A 40 3.13 -8.18 -6.64
CA ALA A 40 3.49 -6.95 -5.94
C ALA A 40 3.81 -5.77 -6.87
N GLY A 41 3.49 -5.86 -8.17
CA GLY A 41 3.81 -4.81 -9.14
C GLY A 41 2.85 -4.78 -10.33
N ILE A 42 3.18 -3.95 -11.32
CA ILE A 42 2.45 -3.77 -12.58
C ILE A 42 3.46 -3.84 -13.72
N ASN A 43 3.14 -4.48 -14.85
CA ASN A 43 4.00 -4.48 -16.02
C ASN A 43 3.91 -3.10 -16.69
N ALA A 44 5.01 -2.37 -16.71
CA ALA A 44 5.12 -1.07 -17.35
C ALA A 44 5.69 -1.20 -18.76
N ILE A 45 5.24 -0.35 -19.68
CA ILE A 45 5.94 -0.11 -20.94
C ILE A 45 7.03 0.94 -20.67
N VAL A 46 8.29 0.59 -20.92
CA VAL A 46 9.45 1.42 -20.59
C VAL A 46 10.17 1.81 -21.87
N ALA A 47 10.46 3.10 -22.03
CA ALA A 47 11.32 3.63 -23.09
C ALA A 47 12.64 4.10 -22.49
N ILE A 48 13.76 3.64 -23.04
CA ILE A 48 15.11 4.04 -22.63
C ILE A 48 15.59 5.12 -23.61
N ALA A 49 15.47 6.37 -23.21
CA ALA A 49 15.87 7.50 -24.03
C ALA A 49 16.19 8.73 -23.18
N CYS A 50 17.03 9.62 -23.69
CA CYS A 50 17.18 10.97 -23.14
C CYS A 50 16.00 11.81 -23.63
N TYR A 51 15.18 12.33 -22.71
CA TYR A 51 14.01 13.14 -23.08
C TYR A 51 13.86 14.32 -22.13
N SER A 52 13.83 15.55 -22.66
CA SER A 52 13.60 16.81 -21.93
C SER A 52 14.55 17.15 -20.76
N GLY A 53 15.44 16.25 -20.35
CA GLY A 53 16.35 16.41 -19.20
C GLY A 53 15.75 16.01 -17.86
N TYR A 54 14.42 15.85 -17.75
CA TYR A 54 13.72 15.50 -16.50
C TYR A 54 13.85 14.01 -16.09
N ASN A 55 14.69 13.23 -16.77
CA ASN A 55 15.00 11.84 -16.44
C ASN A 55 16.50 11.60 -16.13
N GLN A 56 17.21 12.63 -15.70
CA GLN A 56 18.62 12.57 -15.26
C GLN A 56 18.72 12.20 -13.77
N GLU A 57 19.89 11.75 -13.31
CA GLU A 57 20.18 11.51 -11.88
C GLU A 57 19.11 10.62 -11.20
N ASP A 58 18.86 9.45 -11.78
CA ASP A 58 17.90 8.44 -11.32
C ASP A 58 16.42 8.86 -11.31
N SER A 59 16.08 10.01 -11.88
CA SER A 59 14.69 10.42 -12.10
C SER A 59 14.06 9.73 -13.32
N VAL A 60 12.74 9.57 -13.29
CA VAL A 60 11.96 8.96 -14.37
C VAL A 60 10.76 9.82 -14.74
N ILE A 61 10.44 9.86 -16.03
CA ILE A 61 9.25 10.55 -16.55
C ILE A 61 8.11 9.53 -16.65
N MET A 62 6.98 9.82 -16.03
CA MET A 62 5.78 8.99 -16.09
C MET A 62 4.69 9.59 -16.99
N ASN A 63 3.92 8.71 -17.63
CA ASN A 63 2.80 9.12 -18.47
C ASN A 63 1.59 9.49 -17.62
N GLN A 64 1.24 10.79 -17.59
CA GLN A 64 0.10 11.30 -16.82
C GLN A 64 -1.22 10.60 -17.18
N SER A 65 -1.50 10.39 -18.47
CA SER A 65 -2.74 9.72 -18.89
C SER A 65 -2.86 8.29 -18.36
N SER A 66 -1.73 7.59 -18.17
CA SER A 66 -1.72 6.26 -17.56
C SER A 66 -2.01 6.33 -16.07
N ILE A 67 -1.47 7.32 -15.37
CA ILE A 67 -1.75 7.58 -13.95
C ILE A 67 -3.24 7.87 -13.75
N ASP A 68 -3.83 8.71 -14.60
CA ASP A 68 -5.26 9.06 -14.55
C ASP A 68 -6.16 7.83 -14.72
N ARG A 69 -5.71 6.85 -15.52
CA ARG A 69 -6.36 5.55 -15.70
C ARG A 69 -6.08 4.55 -14.57
N GLY A 70 -5.40 4.95 -13.50
CA GLY A 70 -5.15 4.13 -12.31
C GLY A 70 -3.82 3.36 -12.31
N PHE A 71 -2.87 3.71 -13.19
CA PHE A 71 -1.53 3.14 -13.17
C PHE A 71 -0.85 3.40 -11.81
N PHE A 72 -0.38 2.32 -11.16
CA PHE A 72 0.22 2.31 -9.82
C PHE A 72 -0.64 2.89 -8.67
N ARG A 73 -1.96 3.01 -8.85
CA ARG A 73 -2.84 3.44 -7.75
C ARG A 73 -2.81 2.42 -6.61
N SER A 74 -2.71 2.91 -5.38
CA SER A 74 -2.72 2.10 -4.15
C SER A 74 -3.72 2.63 -3.12
N LEU A 75 -4.15 1.74 -2.23
CA LEU A 75 -4.88 2.04 -1.00
C LEU A 75 -3.90 2.07 0.16
N PHE A 76 -4.11 3.02 1.07
CA PHE A 76 -3.40 3.13 2.33
C PHE A 76 -4.39 2.98 3.48
N PHE A 77 -4.12 2.02 4.37
CA PHE A 77 -4.88 1.81 5.60
C PHE A 77 -4.00 2.12 6.79
N ARG A 78 -4.60 2.77 7.79
CA ARG A 78 -3.96 3.03 9.09
C ARG A 78 -4.95 2.77 10.21
N SER A 79 -4.59 1.87 11.11
CA SER A 79 -5.41 1.50 12.26
C SER A 79 -4.83 2.15 13.52
N TYR A 80 -5.71 2.66 14.38
CA TYR A 80 -5.37 3.19 15.70
C TYR A 80 -6.10 2.36 16.75
N ARG A 81 -5.43 2.07 17.87
CA ARG A 81 -5.99 1.34 18.99
C ARG A 81 -5.90 2.23 20.23
N ASP A 82 -7.00 2.27 20.96
CA ASP A 82 -7.08 2.93 22.25
C ASP A 82 -7.89 2.05 23.21
N GLU A 83 -7.63 2.17 24.50
CA GLU A 83 -8.29 1.36 25.54
C GLU A 83 -8.58 2.22 26.78
N GLU A 84 -9.79 2.08 27.34
CA GLU A 84 -10.13 2.68 28.64
C GLU A 84 -9.35 1.98 29.76
N LYS A 85 -8.39 2.68 30.37
CA LYS A 85 -7.67 2.14 31.52
C LYS A 85 -8.44 2.35 32.82
N LYS A 86 -8.32 1.36 33.72
CA LYS A 86 -8.73 1.49 35.12
C LYS A 86 -7.48 1.51 36.00
N MET A 87 -7.21 2.63 36.66
CA MET A 87 -6.17 2.75 37.69
C MET A 87 -6.80 2.54 39.07
N GLY A 88 -6.66 1.31 39.58
CA GLY A 88 -7.26 0.90 40.86
C GLY A 88 -8.78 0.90 40.85
N THR A 89 -9.41 1.06 42.02
CA THR A 89 -10.88 1.05 42.16
C THR A 89 -11.53 2.39 41.80
N LEU A 90 -10.75 3.48 41.72
CA LEU A 90 -11.26 4.86 41.75
C LEU A 90 -11.15 5.63 40.43
N ILE A 91 -10.18 5.29 39.55
CA ILE A 91 -9.94 6.04 38.31
C ILE A 91 -10.28 5.16 37.11
N LYS A 92 -11.31 5.54 36.36
CA LYS A 92 -11.72 4.94 35.08
C LYS A 92 -11.62 5.99 33.99
N GLU A 93 -10.88 5.70 32.92
CA GLU A 93 -10.94 6.47 31.67
C GLU A 93 -12.23 6.13 30.91
N ASP A 94 -12.85 7.11 30.26
CA ASP A 94 -14.10 6.92 29.51
C ASP A 94 -13.98 7.55 28.12
N PHE A 95 -14.43 6.84 27.09
CA PHE A 95 -14.48 7.37 25.73
C PHE A 95 -15.66 8.32 25.58
N GLY A 96 -15.40 9.61 25.76
CA GLY A 96 -16.39 10.68 25.61
C GLY A 96 -15.86 11.85 24.82
N ARG A 97 -16.77 12.72 24.39
CA ARG A 97 -16.40 14.04 23.89
C ARG A 97 -15.94 14.87 25.09
N PRO A 98 -14.70 15.39 25.13
CA PRO A 98 -14.25 16.22 26.23
C PRO A 98 -15.02 17.54 26.26
N ASP A 99 -15.34 18.01 27.47
CA ASP A 99 -16.00 19.30 27.64
C ASP A 99 -15.00 20.43 27.37
N ARG A 100 -15.46 21.51 26.72
CA ARG A 100 -14.61 22.67 26.40
C ARG A 100 -14.76 23.70 27.51
N SER A 101 -13.85 23.70 28.49
CA SER A 101 -13.67 24.81 29.42
C SER A 101 -12.98 26.00 28.76
#